data_AF-A0A1G3B6L1-F1
#
_entry.id   AF-A0A1G3B6L1-F1
#
_cell.length_a   1.000
_cell.length_b   1.000
_cell.length_c   1.000
_cell.angle_alpha   90.00
_cell.angle_beta   90.00
_cell.angle_gamma   90.00
#
_symmetry.space_group_name_H-M   'P 1'
#
loop_
_entity.id
_entity.type
_entity.pdbx_description
1 polymer ?
#
loop_
_entity_poly.entity_id
_entity_poly.type
_entity_poly.pdbx_seq_one_letter_code
_entity_poly.pdbx_strand_id
1 'polypeptide(L)' 'MDFCKTPAITLRRTDYKDPSQIITFYTRDYGKIQTLAKGLKRSVKGISGSIDLFIVYLK' A
#
# COMPACT_ATOMS: atom_id res chain seq x y z
N MET A 1 8.15 -15.76 -12.60
CA MET A 1 7.30 -14.88 -11.77
C MET A 1 7.59 -13.47 -12.23
N ASP A 2 6.67 -12.90 -12.99
CA ASP A 2 6.83 -11.57 -13.55
C ASP A 2 6.31 -10.52 -12.56
N PHE A 3 7.07 -9.43 -12.40
CA PHE A 3 6.67 -8.31 -11.55
C PHE A 3 6.04 -7.23 -12.43
N CYS A 4 4.85 -6.76 -12.06
CA CYS A 4 4.24 -5.59 -12.68
C CYS A 4 4.34 -4.37 -11.75
N LYS A 5 4.39 -3.18 -12.34
CA LYS A 5 4.27 -1.91 -11.64
C LYS A 5 3.21 -1.09 -12.35
N THR A 6 2.40 -0.38 -11.58
CA THR A 6 1.30 0.43 -12.10
C THR A 6 1.06 1.60 -11.15
N PRO A 7 0.70 2.79 -11.67
CA PRO A 7 0.29 3.90 -10.83
C PRO A 7 -0.94 3.54 -9.98
N ALA A 8 -0.96 4.00 -8.73
CA ALA A 8 -2.02 3.67 -7.77
C ALA A 8 -2.30 4.82 -6.80
N ILE A 9 -3.55 4.93 -6.33
CA ILE A 9 -3.94 5.83 -5.24
C ILE A 9 -4.47 5.03 -4.05
N THR A 10 -4.08 5.42 -2.83
CA THR A 10 -4.62 4.82 -1.60
C THR A 10 -6.03 5.32 -1.33
N LEU A 11 -7.02 4.42 -1.31
CA LEU A 11 -8.41 4.75 -0.99
C LEU A 11 -8.75 4.51 0.48
N ARG A 12 -8.20 3.46 1.07
CA ARG A 12 -8.54 3.05 2.44
C ARG A 12 -7.38 2.33 3.10
N ARG A 13 -7.22 2.58 4.40
CA ARG A 13 -6.37 1.80 5.32
C ARG A 13 -7.24 1.24 6.42
N THR A 14 -7.07 -0.04 6.73
CA THR A 14 -7.78 -0.72 7.80
C THR A 14 -6.78 -1.53 8.61
N ASP A 15 -6.85 -1.40 9.92
CA ASP A 15 -6.01 -2.20 10.80
C ASP A 15 -6.41 -3.68 10.73
N TYR A 16 -5.41 -4.55 10.62
CA TYR A 16 -5.64 -5.99 10.56
C TYR A 16 -5.07 -6.70 11.79
N LYS A 17 -3.75 -6.76 11.91
CA LYS A 17 -3.04 -7.35 13.05
C LYS A 17 -1.69 -6.69 13.14
N ASP A 18 -1.36 -6.10 14.29
CA ASP A 18 -0.14 -5.32 14.44
C ASP A 18 1.12 -6.14 14.06
N PRO A 19 2.07 -5.59 13.28
CA PRO A 19 2.13 -4.24 12.68
C PRO A 19 1.63 -4.16 11.23
N SER A 20 0.60 -4.93 10.86
CA SER A 20 0.07 -5.06 9.50
C SER A 20 -1.26 -4.32 9.30
N GLN A 21 -1.45 -3.78 8.09
CA GLN A 21 -2.68 -3.10 7.67
C GLN A 21 -3.18 -3.67 6.34
N ILE A 22 -4.50 -3.69 6.15
CA ILE A 22 -5.13 -3.90 4.85
C ILE A 22 -5.23 -2.55 4.15
N ILE A 23 -4.76 -2.47 2.91
CA ILE A 23 -4.78 -1.27 2.10
C ILE A 23 -5.57 -1.51 0.84
N THR A 24 -6.47 -0.60 0.53
CA THR A 24 -7.22 -0.59 -0.72
C THR A 24 -6.60 0.45 -1.64
N PHE A 25 -6.09 0.00 -2.78
CA PHE A 25 -5.59 0.84 -3.85
C PHE A 25 -6.57 0.87 -5.01
N TYR A 26 -6.63 1.99 -5.70
CA TYR A 26 -7.13 2.04 -7.06
C TYR A 26 -5.96 2.21 -8.00
N THR A 27 -5.70 1.19 -8.79
CA THR A 27 -4.61 1.12 -9.76
C THR A 27 -5.10 1.53 -11.14
N ARG A 28 -4.20 2.05 -11.97
CA ARG A 28 -4.53 2.47 -13.33
C ARG A 28 -4.89 1.27 -14.22
N ASP A 29 -4.11 0.20 -14.14
CA ASP A 29 -4.20 -0.89 -15.13
C ASP A 29 -5.03 -2.09 -14.66
N TYR A 30 -5.27 -2.23 -13.35
CA TYR A 30 -5.95 -3.39 -12.75
C TYR A 30 -7.15 -3.01 -11.89
N GLY A 31 -7.53 -1.73 -11.86
CA GLY A 31 -8.63 -1.22 -11.06
C GLY A 31 -8.40 -1.35 -9.56
N LYS A 32 -9.45 -1.69 -8.80
CA LYS A 32 -9.42 -1.72 -7.34
C LYS A 32 -8.77 -3.01 -6.82
N ILE A 33 -7.71 -2.86 -6.04
CA ILE A 33 -6.98 -3.97 -5.42
C ILE A 33 -6.95 -3.78 -3.90
N GLN A 34 -7.20 -4.86 -3.16
CA GLN A 34 -6.92 -4.93 -1.72
C GLN A 34 -5.65 -5.74 -1.45
N THR A 35 -4.78 -5.21 -0.60
CA THR A 35 -3.50 -5.81 -0.26
C THR A 35 -3.29 -5.84 1.25
N LEU A 36 -2.52 -6.82 1.73
CA LEU A 36 -2.05 -6.88 3.11
C LEU A 36 -0.63 -6.32 3.19
N ALA A 37 -0.48 -5.12 3.73
CA ALA A 37 0.81 -4.51 4.01
C ALA A 37 1.34 -5.01 5.35
N LYS A 38 2.14 -6.08 5.31
CA LYS A 38 2.80 -6.65 6.49
C LYS A 38 3.89 -5.71 6.98
N GLY A 39 3.91 -5.43 8.27
CA GLY A 39 4.99 -4.64 8.88
C GLY A 39 4.92 -3.13 8.63
N LEU A 40 3.83 -2.62 8.03
CA LEU A 40 3.71 -1.20 7.69
C LEU A 40 3.82 -0.27 8.92
N LYS A 41 3.34 -0.70 10.09
CA LYS A 41 3.43 0.08 11.34
C LYS A 41 4.80 -0.04 12.02
N ARG A 42 5.68 -0.94 11.55
CA ARG A 42 6.99 -1.13 12.15
C ARG A 42 7.90 0.01 11.70
N SER A 43 8.24 0.89 12.64
CA SER A 43 9.29 1.89 12.42
C SER A 43 10.64 1.17 12.31
N VAL A 44 11.12 0.97 11.08
CA VAL A 44 12.46 0.46 10.82
C VAL A 44 13.33 1.65 10.45
N LYS A 45 14.37 1.93 11.24
CA LYS A 45 15.36 2.97 10.92
C LYS A 45 15.84 2.81 9.48
N GLY A 46 15.60 3.82 8.63
CA GLY A 46 16.06 3.85 7.24
C GLY A 46 15.02 3.50 6.17
N ILE A 47 13.79 3.09 6.52
CA ILE A 47 12.71 2.87 5.55
C ILE A 47 11.75 4.08 5.58
N SER A 48 11.92 4.99 4.63
CA SER A 48 11.02 6.12 4.38
C SER A 48 9.94 5.70 3.36
N GLY A 49 8.99 4.90 3.82
CA GLY A 49 7.89 4.43 2.97
C GLY A 49 6.58 4.44 3.73
N SER A 50 6.04 5.62 4.03
CA SER A 50 4.68 5.71 4.58
C SER A 50 3.66 5.50 3.46
N ILE A 51 2.64 4.68 3.73
CA ILE A 51 1.51 4.53 2.83
C ILE A 51 0.37 5.34 3.41
N ASP A 52 0.09 6.54 2.91
CA ASP A 52 -0.95 7.41 3.47
C ASP A 52 -2.19 7.48 2.58
N LEU A 53 -3.31 7.88 3.19
CA LEU A 53 -4.59 8.02 2.50
C LEU A 53 -4.50 9.11 1.42
N PHE A 54 -5.08 8.82 0.26
CA PHE A 54 -5.15 9.73 -0.88
C PHE A 54 -3.79 10.16 -1.47
N ILE A 55 -2.71 9.47 -1.13
CA ILE A 55 -1.43 9.60 -1.83
C ILE A 55 -1.47 8.81 -3.14
N VAL A 56 -0.96 9.44 -4.20
CA VAL A 56 -0.77 8.83 -5.52
C VAL A 56 0.68 8.35 -5.66
N TYR A 57 0.84 7.10 -6.01
CA TYR A 57 2.10 6.44 -6.34
C TYR A 57 2.18 6.30 -7.86
N LEU A 58 3.25 6.82 -8.47
CA LEU A 58 3.40 6.90 -9.93
C LEU A 58 4.47 5.94 -10.48
N LYS A 59 5.19 5.21 -9.61
CA LYS A 59 6.38 4.41 -9.94
C LYS A 59 6.23 2.95 -9.53
#